data_AF-A0A5K3EQY3-F1
#
_entry.id   AF-A0A5K3EQY3-F1
#
_cell.length_a   1.000
_cell.length_b   1.000
_cell.length_c   1.000
_cell.angle_alpha   90.00
_cell.angle_beta   90.00
_cell.angle_gamma   90.00
#
_symmetry.space_group_name_H-M   'P 1'
#
loop_
_entity.id
_entity.type
_entity.pdbx_description
1 polymer ?
#
loop_
_entity_poly.entity_id
_entity_poly.type
_entity_poly.pdbx_seq_one_letter_code
_entity_poly.pdbx_strand_id
1 'polypeptide(L)'
;MLQCLFSIFFQATFKGWIEIMSDAVDITEYDQQPVYNNATGYYLFFVLFIIVGSFFTLNLFIGVIIQNFNMQKKKAGGSLELFMTEDQKKYYQAMKKMVRRTPQKPIPKPKFLVSRWIFKIISNRKFDLFILGMIGLNTLIMCFEHHRQPESMKEAMEIVNKVFIIIFTCEFALKLIGQRWYYFKDPWNVFDCCIVIFSLICWGLEDLITTLPVPPTTVRIVRLFRVGRVLRLVKSARGIRTLLFALIVSLPALFNVALLLFLTAFVYSIVGMSFFGKVAYHAGIDAEFNFETFPRAFIILLQISTSAGWSTVFEGLSNTDPAYCSQEEGTCGNFLWATLFLVSYLIISFMVIINMYIAVILENFSQATEDVQQGLTQDEFDAFYEVWELYDVHARGFIELKHLEEFVERIGPPLGIPRPNRIRLACLAIPICSQDRIFCMDLLDALTRNFLGRLTTENPQQLVEQIEVGRSALQDRALDKSNFVAKAAKEPVVPVSNTYARQQEHFAAFKILYFWRKHRKSGRVDAVASNTLETVKSAL
;
A
#
# COMPACT_ATOMS: atom_id res chain seq x y z
N MET A 1 18.99 -19.86 42.13
CA MET A 1 17.69 -19.37 41.62
C MET A 1 17.85 -18.40 40.44
N LEU A 2 18.60 -17.30 40.55
CA LEU A 2 18.80 -16.34 39.45
C LEU A 2 19.39 -17.00 38.19
N GLN A 3 20.43 -17.82 38.33
CA GLN A 3 21.03 -18.56 37.22
C GLN A 3 20.01 -19.52 36.56
N CYS A 4 19.19 -20.22 37.33
CA CYS A 4 18.14 -21.09 36.78
C CYS A 4 17.10 -20.30 35.96
N LEU A 5 16.62 -19.16 36.49
CA LEU A 5 15.70 -18.28 35.75
C LEU A 5 16.32 -17.77 34.46
N PHE A 6 17.63 -17.50 34.48
CA PHE A 6 18.38 -17.05 33.33
C PHE A 6 18.57 -18.16 32.29
N SER A 7 18.91 -19.39 32.68
CA SER A 7 18.95 -20.56 31.77
C SER A 7 17.58 -20.84 31.14
N ILE A 8 16.51 -20.69 31.91
CA ILE A 8 15.14 -20.79 31.40
C ILE A 8 14.85 -19.67 30.39
N PHE A 9 15.39 -18.47 30.59
CA PHE A 9 15.26 -17.36 29.64
C PHE A 9 16.03 -17.61 28.32
N PHE A 10 17.21 -18.22 28.36
CA PHE A 10 17.93 -18.70 27.15
C PHE A 10 17.05 -19.65 26.33
N GLN A 11 16.45 -20.62 27.02
CA GLN A 11 15.53 -21.57 26.39
C GLN A 11 14.26 -20.90 25.86
N ALA A 12 13.70 -19.94 26.61
CA ALA A 12 12.49 -19.23 26.20
C ALA A 12 12.70 -18.40 24.93
N THR A 13 13.90 -17.83 24.75
CA THR A 13 14.27 -17.02 23.58
C THR A 13 14.83 -17.85 22.41
N PHE A 14 15.03 -19.16 22.60
CA PHE A 14 15.67 -20.06 21.63
C PHE A 14 17.09 -19.64 21.21
N LYS A 15 17.87 -19.06 22.13
CA LYS A 15 19.26 -18.65 21.90
C LYS A 15 20.17 -19.23 22.97
N GLY A 16 21.29 -19.83 22.58
CA GLY A 16 22.21 -20.56 23.49
C GLY A 16 21.60 -21.76 24.23
N TRP A 17 20.36 -22.15 23.88
CA TRP A 17 19.65 -23.25 24.55
C TRP A 17 20.21 -24.64 24.22
N ILE A 18 20.92 -24.77 23.09
CA ILE A 18 21.49 -26.04 22.63
C ILE A 18 22.62 -26.48 23.57
N GLU A 19 23.48 -25.56 23.99
CA GLU A 19 24.56 -25.83 24.94
C GLU A 19 23.99 -26.29 26.29
N ILE A 20 23.05 -25.53 26.85
CA ILE A 20 22.36 -25.88 28.10
C ILE A 20 21.67 -27.26 28.01
N MET A 21 21.04 -27.56 26.87
CA MET A 21 20.40 -28.85 26.65
C MET A 21 21.44 -29.97 26.54
N SER A 22 22.54 -29.76 25.83
CA SER A 22 23.62 -30.73 25.72
C SER A 22 24.20 -31.05 27.09
N ASP A 23 24.52 -30.02 27.88
CA ASP A 23 25.04 -30.17 29.24
C ASP A 23 24.07 -30.94 30.13
N ALA A 24 22.76 -30.69 30.00
CA ALA A 24 21.74 -31.38 30.77
C ALA A 24 21.55 -32.86 30.38
N VAL A 25 21.73 -33.20 29.10
CA VAL A 25 21.59 -34.57 28.60
C VAL A 25 22.83 -35.42 28.90
N ASP A 26 23.99 -34.77 29.05
CA ASP A 26 25.26 -35.43 29.37
C ASP A 26 25.48 -35.63 30.88
N ILE A 27 24.52 -35.21 31.72
CA ILE A 27 24.58 -35.35 33.20
C ILE A 27 24.71 -36.82 33.62
N THR A 28 25.62 -37.06 34.55
CA THR A 28 25.82 -38.34 35.25
C THR A 28 25.47 -38.16 36.74
N GLU A 29 26.46 -38.13 37.63
CA GLU A 29 26.32 -37.89 39.07
C GLU A 29 27.24 -36.72 39.50
N TYR A 30 27.05 -36.25 40.74
CA TYR A 30 27.91 -35.21 41.31
C TYR A 30 29.38 -35.66 41.32
N ASP A 31 30.30 -34.77 40.93
CA ASP A 31 31.74 -35.00 40.78
C ASP A 31 32.17 -36.07 39.74
N GLN A 32 31.28 -36.49 38.83
CA GLN A 32 31.63 -37.36 37.71
C GLN A 32 31.70 -36.59 36.39
N GLN A 33 32.62 -37.01 35.50
CA GLN A 33 32.73 -36.44 34.16
C GLN A 33 31.41 -36.69 33.39
N PRO A 34 30.85 -35.67 32.71
CA PRO A 34 29.70 -35.85 31.84
C PRO A 34 29.97 -36.89 30.75
N VAL A 35 28.99 -37.76 30.51
CA VAL A 35 29.05 -38.80 29.48
C VAL A 35 28.02 -38.49 28.42
N TYR A 36 28.47 -38.47 27.17
CA TYR A 36 27.63 -38.14 26.02
C TYR A 36 26.34 -38.95 25.99
N ASN A 37 25.19 -38.26 25.98
CA ASN A 37 23.84 -38.84 25.94
C ASN A 37 23.51 -39.83 27.06
N ASN A 38 24.06 -39.64 28.27
CA ASN A 38 23.76 -40.53 29.39
C ASN A 38 22.31 -40.41 29.87
N ALA A 39 21.77 -39.18 29.96
CA ALA A 39 20.46 -38.89 30.53
C ALA A 39 19.48 -38.34 29.47
N THR A 40 19.22 -39.13 28.43
CA THR A 40 18.34 -38.76 27.30
C THR A 40 16.90 -38.36 27.70
N GLY A 41 16.43 -38.75 28.88
CA GLY A 41 15.12 -38.34 29.41
C GLY A 41 14.96 -36.82 29.56
N TYR A 42 16.05 -36.06 29.74
CA TYR A 42 15.99 -34.61 29.87
C TYR A 42 15.55 -33.90 28.59
N TYR A 43 15.69 -34.49 27.40
CA TYR A 43 15.12 -33.92 26.17
C TYR A 43 13.61 -33.67 26.30
N LEU A 44 12.89 -34.56 27.00
CA LEU A 44 11.45 -34.41 27.21
C LEU A 44 11.12 -33.15 28.02
N PHE A 45 11.95 -32.82 29.03
CA PHE A 45 11.81 -31.58 29.79
C PHE A 45 11.93 -30.36 28.88
N PHE A 46 12.95 -30.31 28.01
CA PHE A 46 13.16 -29.17 27.12
C PHE A 46 12.01 -29.00 26.13
N VAL A 47 11.52 -30.10 25.55
CA VAL A 47 10.37 -30.08 24.62
C VAL A 47 9.10 -29.61 25.32
N LEU A 48 8.78 -30.16 26.50
CA LEU A 48 7.60 -29.77 27.25
C LEU A 48 7.65 -28.30 27.68
N PHE A 49 8.82 -27.82 28.11
CA PHE A 49 9.01 -26.42 28.45
C PHE A 49 8.84 -25.51 27.23
N ILE A 50 9.33 -25.88 26.05
CA ILE A 50 9.14 -25.09 24.83
C ILE A 50 7.64 -24.99 24.46
N ILE A 51 6.90 -26.10 24.57
CA ILE A 51 5.47 -26.14 24.26
C ILE A 51 4.65 -25.34 25.27
N VAL A 52 4.88 -25.55 26.57
CA VAL A 52 4.06 -24.94 27.63
C VAL A 52 4.57 -23.55 28.03
N GLY A 53 5.88 -23.41 28.19
CA GLY A 53 6.53 -22.16 28.56
C GLY A 53 6.57 -21.20 27.38
N SER A 54 7.39 -21.45 26.37
CA SER A 54 7.63 -20.47 25.30
C SER A 54 6.39 -20.22 24.44
N PHE A 55 5.76 -21.27 23.90
CA PHE A 55 4.68 -21.11 22.93
C PHE A 55 3.42 -20.49 23.56
N PHE A 56 2.98 -20.99 24.71
CA PHE A 56 1.77 -20.46 25.36
C PHE A 56 1.98 -19.04 25.90
N THR A 57 3.09 -18.76 26.59
CA THR A 57 3.32 -17.43 27.19
C THR A 57 3.49 -16.35 26.13
N LEU A 58 4.23 -16.61 25.05
CA LEU A 58 4.39 -15.67 23.94
C LEU A 58 3.04 -15.38 23.26
N ASN A 59 2.24 -16.41 23.01
CA ASN A 59 0.92 -16.24 22.40
C ASN A 59 -0.06 -15.48 23.29
N LEU A 60 -0.07 -15.76 24.60
CA LEU A 60 -0.87 -15.01 25.58
C LEU A 60 -0.45 -13.55 25.62
N PHE A 61 0.86 -13.30 25.64
CA PHE A 61 1.42 -11.96 25.68
C PHE A 61 1.03 -11.14 24.44
N ILE A 62 1.20 -11.72 23.25
CA ILE A 62 0.79 -11.11 21.98
C ILE A 62 -0.74 -10.85 21.99
N GLY A 63 -1.54 -11.81 22.45
CA GLY A 63 -3.00 -11.67 22.54
C GLY A 63 -3.44 -10.48 23.39
N VAL A 64 -2.85 -10.31 24.58
CA VAL A 64 -3.17 -9.19 25.49
C VAL A 64 -2.77 -7.85 24.87
N ILE A 65 -1.61 -7.75 24.24
CA ILE A 65 -1.19 -6.51 23.57
C ILE A 65 -2.12 -6.17 22.41
N ILE A 66 -2.46 -7.13 21.56
CA ILE A 66 -3.38 -6.91 20.43
C ILE A 66 -4.72 -6.40 20.95
N GLN A 67 -5.26 -7.00 22.01
CA GLN A 67 -6.52 -6.57 22.61
C GLN A 67 -6.45 -5.14 23.17
N ASN A 68 -5.37 -4.80 23.88
CA ASN A 68 -5.16 -3.47 24.44
C ASN A 68 -5.00 -2.42 23.32
N PHE A 69 -4.18 -2.73 22.30
CA PHE A 69 -3.96 -1.85 21.16
C PHE A 69 -5.25 -1.63 20.36
N ASN A 70 -6.05 -2.67 20.13
CA ASN A 70 -7.37 -2.55 19.50
C ASN A 70 -8.30 -1.65 20.29
N MET A 71 -8.30 -1.77 21.62
CA MET A 71 -9.10 -0.91 22.48
C MET A 71 -8.64 0.55 22.44
N GLN A 72 -7.33 0.80 22.31
CA GLN A 72 -6.80 2.15 22.10
C GLN A 72 -7.11 2.70 20.70
N LYS A 73 -6.99 1.90 19.64
CA LYS A 73 -7.37 2.31 18.27
C LYS A 73 -8.84 2.69 18.21
N LYS A 74 -9.73 1.96 18.89
CA LYS A 74 -11.15 2.33 19.01
C LYS A 74 -11.37 3.68 19.71
N LYS A 75 -10.53 4.04 20.68
CA LYS A 75 -10.59 5.34 21.37
C LYS A 75 -9.97 6.48 20.56
N ALA A 76 -8.94 6.18 19.76
CA ALA A 76 -8.20 7.14 18.94
C ALA A 76 -8.82 7.38 17.55
N GLY A 77 -9.57 6.41 17.02
CA GLY A 77 -10.43 6.60 15.86
C GLY A 77 -11.47 7.65 16.22
N GLY A 78 -11.35 8.83 15.61
CA GLY A 78 -12.10 10.02 16.03
C GLY A 78 -13.59 9.75 16.26
N SER A 79 -14.18 10.48 17.20
CA SER A 79 -15.51 10.20 17.75
C SER A 79 -16.59 9.95 16.68
N LEU A 80 -16.47 10.56 15.50
CA LEU A 80 -17.40 10.38 14.39
C LEU A 80 -17.47 8.94 13.85
N GLU A 81 -16.35 8.22 13.75
CA GLU A 81 -16.34 6.82 13.27
C GLU A 81 -16.87 5.84 14.31
N LEU A 82 -16.85 6.22 15.60
CA LEU A 82 -17.39 5.44 16.70
C LEU A 82 -18.92 5.36 16.66
N PHE A 83 -19.59 6.33 16.04
CA PHE A 83 -21.04 6.44 15.98
C PHE A 83 -21.65 6.02 14.63
N MET A 84 -20.83 5.59 13.66
CA MET A 84 -21.31 5.15 12.35
C MET A 84 -21.45 3.63 12.28
N THR A 85 -22.47 3.14 11.57
CA THR A 85 -22.55 1.73 11.20
C THR A 85 -21.48 1.37 10.16
N GLU A 86 -21.15 0.08 10.02
CA GLU A 86 -20.15 -0.38 9.03
C GLU A 86 -20.49 0.08 7.61
N ASP A 87 -21.78 0.07 7.24
CA ASP A 87 -22.22 0.47 5.90
C ASP A 87 -22.18 1.98 5.68
N GLN A 88 -22.48 2.78 6.73
CA GLN A 88 -22.31 4.24 6.68
C GLN A 88 -20.84 4.62 6.53
N LYS A 89 -19.94 3.91 7.23
CA LYS A 89 -18.49 4.12 7.13
C LYS A 89 -17.99 3.84 5.70
N LYS A 90 -18.44 2.74 5.07
CA LYS A 90 -18.12 2.41 3.67
C LYS A 90 -18.54 3.53 2.71
N TYR A 91 -19.77 4.03 2.83
CA TYR A 91 -20.27 5.11 1.98
C TYR A 91 -19.50 6.42 2.19
N TYR A 92 -19.25 6.80 3.44
CA TYR A 92 -18.50 8.02 3.78
C TYR A 92 -17.07 7.97 3.22
N GLN A 93 -16.39 6.83 3.34
CA GLN A 93 -15.04 6.63 2.79
C GLN A 93 -15.04 6.68 1.26
N ALA A 94 -16.01 6.02 0.60
CA ALA A 94 -16.18 6.11 -0.86
C ALA A 94 -16.43 7.56 -1.32
N MET A 95 -17.28 8.30 -0.62
CA MET A 95 -17.56 9.72 -0.91
C MET A 95 -16.31 10.59 -0.73
N LYS A 96 -15.54 10.40 0.33
CA LYS A 96 -14.27 11.12 0.57
C LYS A 96 -13.24 10.84 -0.54
N LYS A 97 -13.21 9.62 -1.09
CA LYS A 97 -12.35 9.24 -2.23
C LYS A 97 -12.85 9.87 -3.55
N MET A 98 -14.15 9.83 -3.83
CA MET A 98 -14.78 10.47 -5.00
C MET A 98 -14.46 11.97 -5.08
N VAL A 99 -14.56 12.68 -3.95
CA VAL A 99 -14.36 14.14 -3.89
C VAL A 99 -12.91 14.56 -4.16
N ARG A 100 -11.94 13.66 -4.00
CA ARG A 100 -10.50 13.99 -4.21
C ARG A 100 -10.10 14.05 -5.69
N ARG A 101 -10.90 13.51 -6.61
CA ARG A 101 -10.58 13.46 -8.04
C ARG A 101 -11.61 14.24 -8.84
N THR A 102 -11.14 15.01 -9.80
CA THR A 102 -11.96 15.72 -10.79
C THR A 102 -11.58 15.23 -12.18
N PRO A 103 -12.53 15.25 -13.15
CA PRO A 103 -12.26 14.81 -14.50
C PRO A 103 -11.08 15.61 -15.09
N GLN A 104 -10.04 14.91 -15.53
CA GLN A 104 -8.86 15.53 -16.09
C GLN A 104 -9.03 15.81 -17.58
N LYS A 105 -8.27 16.78 -18.10
CA LYS A 105 -8.26 17.02 -19.54
C LYS A 105 -7.46 15.90 -20.20
N PRO A 106 -8.01 15.19 -21.21
CA PRO A 106 -7.23 14.22 -21.97
C PRO A 106 -6.04 14.92 -22.63
N ILE A 107 -4.95 14.19 -22.85
CA ILE A 107 -3.73 14.74 -23.44
C ILE A 107 -4.07 15.31 -24.83
N PRO A 108 -3.87 16.61 -25.08
CA PRO A 108 -4.24 17.22 -26.34
C PRO A 108 -3.40 16.62 -27.47
N LYS A 109 -4.08 16.17 -28.53
CA LYS A 109 -3.42 15.62 -29.72
C LYS A 109 -2.50 16.68 -30.32
N PRO A 110 -1.24 16.34 -30.64
CA PRO A 110 -0.31 17.30 -31.21
C PRO A 110 -0.77 17.79 -32.59
N LYS A 111 -0.47 19.06 -32.89
CA LYS A 111 -0.86 19.73 -34.15
C LYS A 111 -0.02 19.27 -35.35
N PHE A 112 1.26 18.95 -35.15
CA PHE A 112 2.18 18.53 -36.22
C PHE A 112 1.96 17.06 -36.62
N LEU A 113 2.05 16.78 -37.92
CA LEU A 113 1.77 15.45 -38.51
C LEU A 113 2.67 14.34 -37.93
N VAL A 114 3.98 14.59 -37.84
CA VAL A 114 4.96 13.63 -37.29
C VAL A 114 4.66 13.34 -35.82
N SER A 115 4.45 14.38 -35.01
CA SER A 115 4.11 14.25 -33.59
C SER A 115 2.75 13.53 -33.39
N ARG A 116 1.78 13.70 -34.30
CA ARG A 116 0.50 12.99 -34.28
C ARG A 116 0.65 11.51 -34.62
N TRP A 117 1.51 11.16 -35.58
CA TRP A 117 1.82 9.77 -35.89
C TRP A 117 2.55 9.08 -34.73
N ILE A 118 3.55 9.75 -34.14
CA ILE A 118 4.24 9.30 -32.92
C ILE A 118 3.25 9.11 -31.78
N PHE A 119 2.35 10.08 -31.54
CA PHE A 119 1.31 9.98 -30.52
C PHE A 119 0.42 8.73 -30.72
N LYS A 120 0.07 8.41 -31.98
CA LYS A 120 -0.71 7.20 -32.29
C LYS A 120 0.06 5.90 -31.98
N ILE A 121 1.38 5.89 -32.18
CA ILE A 121 2.22 4.72 -31.86
C ILE A 121 2.36 4.54 -30.35
N ILE A 122 2.72 5.61 -29.62
CA ILE A 122 2.94 5.53 -28.16
C ILE A 122 1.65 5.26 -27.38
N SER A 123 0.48 5.63 -27.92
CA SER A 123 -0.81 5.33 -27.30
C SER A 123 -1.34 3.93 -27.61
N ASN A 124 -0.62 3.14 -28.41
CA ASN A 124 -1.05 1.78 -28.75
C ASN A 124 -0.58 0.78 -27.70
N ARG A 125 -1.52 -0.01 -27.14
CA ARG A 125 -1.23 -1.07 -26.17
C ARG A 125 -0.14 -2.07 -26.61
N LYS A 126 0.01 -2.29 -27.93
CA LYS A 126 1.08 -3.16 -28.46
C LYS A 126 2.48 -2.58 -28.22
N PHE A 127 2.62 -1.26 -28.29
CA PHE A 127 3.89 -0.58 -28.00
C PHE A 127 4.25 -0.76 -26.51
N ASP A 128 3.29 -0.54 -25.61
CA ASP A 128 3.52 -0.75 -24.17
C ASP A 128 3.87 -2.20 -23.85
N LEU A 129 3.21 -3.18 -24.48
CA LEU A 129 3.53 -4.60 -24.30
C LEU A 129 4.93 -4.96 -24.83
N PHE A 130 5.35 -4.36 -25.95
CA PHE A 130 6.69 -4.54 -26.50
C PHE A 130 7.76 -4.01 -25.54
N ILE A 131 7.59 -2.79 -25.04
CA ILE A 131 8.52 -2.19 -24.06
C ILE A 131 8.56 -3.01 -22.77
N LEU A 132 7.40 -3.47 -22.28
CA LEU A 132 7.32 -4.35 -21.12
C LEU A 132 8.10 -5.67 -21.36
N GLY A 133 7.97 -6.26 -22.54
CA GLY A 133 8.74 -7.44 -22.94
C GLY A 133 10.25 -7.19 -22.94
N MET A 134 10.70 -6.02 -23.43
CA MET A 134 12.11 -5.64 -23.42
C MET A 134 12.65 -5.42 -22.00
N ILE A 135 11.85 -4.84 -21.10
CA ILE A 135 12.21 -4.72 -19.67
C ILE A 135 12.35 -6.11 -19.03
N GLY A 136 11.41 -7.02 -19.30
CA GLY A 136 11.46 -8.40 -18.79
C GLY A 136 12.68 -9.15 -19.31
N LEU A 137 12.97 -9.06 -20.61
CA LEU A 137 14.14 -9.69 -21.22
C LEU A 137 15.45 -9.13 -20.65
N ASN A 138 15.56 -7.80 -20.50
CA ASN A 138 16.73 -7.19 -19.89
C ASN A 138 16.94 -7.64 -18.44
N THR A 139 15.85 -7.80 -17.68
CA THR A 139 15.87 -8.32 -16.31
C THR A 139 16.39 -9.77 -16.28
N LEU A 140 15.90 -10.62 -17.18
CA LEU A 140 16.34 -12.01 -17.28
C LEU A 140 17.83 -12.11 -17.65
N ILE A 141 18.31 -11.22 -18.52
CA ILE A 141 19.73 -11.17 -18.92
C ILE A 141 20.62 -10.80 -17.72
N MET A 142 20.19 -9.87 -16.87
CA MET A 142 20.94 -9.52 -15.64
C MET A 142 21.07 -10.71 -14.67
N CYS A 143 20.19 -11.70 -14.71
CA CYS A 143 20.30 -12.90 -13.87
C CYS A 143 21.44 -13.84 -14.27
N PHE A 144 22.01 -13.70 -15.47
CA PHE A 144 23.13 -14.54 -15.93
C PHE A 144 24.52 -14.03 -15.50
N GLU A 145 24.61 -12.81 -14.95
CA GLU A 145 25.86 -12.28 -14.40
C GLU A 145 26.30 -13.10 -13.18
N HIS A 146 27.55 -13.57 -13.18
CA HIS A 146 28.10 -14.38 -12.08
C HIS A 146 29.55 -14.02 -11.76
N HIS A 147 29.97 -14.37 -10.55
CA HIS A 147 31.34 -14.12 -10.09
C HIS A 147 32.33 -14.96 -10.91
N ARG A 148 33.43 -14.34 -11.36
CA ARG A 148 34.48 -14.95 -12.22
C ARG A 148 33.98 -15.46 -13.58
N GLN A 149 33.07 -14.72 -14.21
CA GLN A 149 32.65 -14.99 -15.59
C GLN A 149 33.79 -14.75 -16.61
N PRO A 150 33.83 -15.51 -17.73
CA PRO A 150 34.82 -15.30 -18.78
C PRO A 150 34.67 -13.90 -19.41
N GLU A 151 35.79 -13.26 -19.76
CA GLU A 151 35.79 -11.89 -20.29
C GLU A 151 34.95 -11.75 -21.56
N SER A 152 34.90 -12.77 -22.43
CA SER A 152 34.03 -12.79 -23.62
C SER A 152 32.55 -12.70 -23.29
N MET A 153 32.10 -13.34 -22.21
CA MET A 153 30.72 -13.26 -21.75
C MET A 153 30.43 -11.88 -21.16
N LYS A 154 31.37 -11.32 -20.40
CA LYS A 154 31.23 -9.99 -19.83
C LYS A 154 31.12 -8.91 -20.92
N GLU A 155 31.97 -8.97 -21.94
CA GLU A 155 31.89 -8.08 -23.11
C GLU A 155 30.55 -8.23 -23.85
N ALA A 156 30.10 -9.47 -24.10
CA ALA A 156 28.80 -9.73 -24.72
C ALA A 156 27.65 -9.14 -23.89
N MET A 157 27.66 -9.33 -22.57
CA MET A 157 26.65 -8.78 -21.67
C MET A 157 26.68 -7.25 -21.62
N GLU A 158 27.86 -6.62 -21.69
CA GLU A 158 27.99 -5.17 -21.80
C GLU A 158 27.39 -4.63 -23.11
N ILE A 159 27.64 -5.29 -24.24
CA ILE A 159 27.05 -4.92 -25.54
C ILE A 159 25.53 -5.03 -25.47
N VAL A 160 25.00 -6.15 -24.97
CA VAL A 160 23.56 -6.38 -24.83
C VAL A 160 22.93 -5.33 -23.90
N ASN A 161 23.58 -5.01 -22.78
CA ASN A 161 23.13 -3.96 -21.87
C ASN A 161 23.06 -2.58 -22.55
N LYS A 162 24.05 -2.23 -23.37
CA LYS A 162 24.05 -0.98 -24.17
C LYS A 162 22.87 -0.94 -25.16
N VAL A 163 22.55 -2.05 -25.81
CA VAL A 163 21.39 -2.16 -26.71
C VAL A 163 20.09 -1.82 -25.97
N PHE A 164 19.87 -2.35 -24.76
CA PHE A 164 18.68 -2.01 -23.98
C PHE A 164 18.62 -0.54 -23.56
N ILE A 165 19.76 0.07 -23.20
CA ILE A 165 19.81 1.50 -22.88
C ILE A 165 19.36 2.32 -24.10
N ILE A 166 19.80 1.95 -25.30
CA ILE A 166 19.38 2.63 -26.55
C ILE A 166 17.86 2.47 -26.75
N ILE A 167 17.32 1.25 -26.62
CA ILE A 167 15.88 0.98 -26.77
C ILE A 167 15.05 1.86 -25.81
N PHE A 168 15.42 1.93 -24.53
CA PHE A 168 14.72 2.74 -23.53
C PHE A 168 14.91 4.25 -23.74
N THR A 169 16.06 4.66 -24.27
CA THR A 169 16.29 6.06 -24.64
C THR A 169 15.40 6.47 -25.82
N CYS A 170 15.25 5.59 -26.81
CA CYS A 170 14.33 5.80 -27.93
C CYS A 170 12.88 5.86 -27.46
N GLU A 171 12.45 4.96 -26.56
CA GLU A 171 11.13 5.00 -25.95
C GLU A 171 10.87 6.35 -25.25
N PHE A 172 11.79 6.78 -24.39
CA PHE A 172 11.74 8.06 -23.70
C PHE A 172 11.59 9.23 -24.70
N ALA A 173 12.43 9.28 -25.74
CA ALA A 173 12.40 10.33 -26.74
C ALA A 173 11.05 10.36 -27.50
N LEU A 174 10.52 9.20 -27.89
CA LEU A 174 9.22 9.09 -28.56
C LEU A 174 8.07 9.59 -27.67
N LYS A 175 8.05 9.17 -26.39
CA LYS A 175 7.04 9.63 -25.44
C LYS A 175 7.16 11.14 -25.16
N LEU A 176 8.37 11.67 -25.03
CA LEU A 176 8.61 13.09 -24.83
C LEU A 176 8.13 13.93 -26.03
N ILE A 177 8.39 13.50 -27.26
CA ILE A 177 7.94 14.20 -28.48
C ILE A 177 6.40 14.13 -28.64
N GLY A 178 5.79 12.99 -28.30
CA GLY A 178 4.35 12.79 -28.42
C GLY A 178 3.52 13.49 -27.34
N GLN A 179 3.92 13.38 -26.07
CA GLN A 179 3.18 13.89 -24.91
C GLN A 179 3.66 15.28 -24.44
N ARG A 180 4.89 15.69 -24.77
CA ARG A 180 5.47 17.01 -24.42
C ARG A 180 5.45 17.21 -22.90
N TRP A 181 4.95 18.35 -22.44
CA TRP A 181 4.79 18.67 -21.01
C TRP A 181 3.87 17.70 -20.24
N TYR A 182 2.95 17.01 -20.91
CA TYR A 182 2.08 16.04 -20.24
C TYR A 182 2.82 14.76 -19.82
N TYR A 183 3.99 14.49 -20.41
CA TYR A 183 4.87 13.38 -20.00
C TYR A 183 5.23 13.47 -18.52
N PHE A 184 5.61 14.67 -18.05
CA PHE A 184 6.05 14.91 -16.68
C PHE A 184 4.92 14.94 -15.64
N LYS A 185 3.65 14.85 -16.07
CA LYS A 185 2.51 14.77 -15.14
C LYS A 185 2.29 13.36 -14.59
N ASP A 186 2.74 12.34 -15.31
CA ASP A 186 2.64 10.95 -14.87
C ASP A 186 3.90 10.59 -14.05
N PRO A 187 3.77 10.30 -12.74
CA PRO A 187 4.90 9.95 -11.88
C PRO A 187 5.70 8.75 -12.40
N TRP A 188 5.04 7.80 -13.08
CA TRP A 188 5.73 6.64 -13.63
C TRP A 188 6.61 6.99 -14.82
N ASN A 189 6.18 7.93 -15.66
CA ASN A 189 6.99 8.41 -16.78
C ASN A 189 8.17 9.27 -16.27
N VAL A 190 7.97 10.04 -15.19
CA VAL A 190 9.08 10.75 -14.52
C VAL A 190 10.09 9.76 -13.95
N PHE A 191 9.62 8.70 -13.28
CA PHE A 191 10.47 7.62 -12.77
C PHE A 191 11.26 6.92 -13.90
N ASP A 192 10.58 6.56 -14.99
CA ASP A 192 11.20 5.95 -16.17
C ASP A 192 12.30 6.88 -16.75
N CYS A 193 12.02 8.19 -16.83
CA CYS A 193 12.96 9.22 -17.29
C CYS A 193 14.21 9.29 -16.40
N CYS A 194 14.05 9.33 -15.07
CA CYS A 194 15.16 9.31 -14.13
C CYS A 194 16.06 8.09 -14.37
N ILE A 195 15.48 6.90 -14.55
CA ILE A 195 16.24 5.68 -14.82
C ILE A 195 17.00 5.78 -16.15
N VAL A 196 16.40 6.33 -17.23
CA VAL A 196 17.10 6.53 -18.51
C VAL A 196 18.28 7.48 -18.32
N ILE A 197 18.07 8.62 -17.66
CA ILE A 197 19.12 9.63 -17.42
C ILE A 197 20.27 9.01 -16.61
N PHE A 198 19.97 8.33 -15.50
CA PHE A 198 21.00 7.64 -14.73
C PHE A 198 21.74 6.59 -15.58
N SER A 199 21.04 5.84 -16.43
CA SER A 199 21.67 4.85 -17.31
C SER A 199 22.62 5.48 -18.33
N LEU A 200 22.25 6.63 -18.90
CA LEU A 200 23.11 7.40 -19.81
C LEU A 200 24.33 7.98 -19.09
N ILE A 201 24.14 8.53 -17.88
CA ILE A 201 25.24 9.01 -17.03
C ILE A 201 26.20 7.86 -16.69
N CYS A 202 25.68 6.69 -16.31
CA CYS A 202 26.49 5.50 -16.02
C CYS A 202 27.28 5.03 -17.24
N TRP A 203 26.68 5.10 -18.44
CA TRP A 203 27.37 4.74 -19.68
C TRP A 203 28.49 5.75 -20.00
N GLY A 204 28.22 7.05 -19.95
CA GLY A 204 29.24 8.08 -20.21
C GLY A 204 30.35 8.12 -19.14
N LEU A 205 30.04 7.76 -17.89
CA LEU A 205 31.02 7.64 -16.82
C LEU A 205 31.99 6.48 -17.04
N GLU A 206 31.58 5.37 -17.65
CA GLU A 206 32.50 4.24 -17.90
C GLU A 206 33.69 4.65 -18.78
N ASP A 207 33.46 5.51 -19.78
CA ASP A 207 34.52 6.04 -20.63
C ASP A 207 35.40 7.04 -19.85
N LEU A 208 34.80 7.86 -18.97
CA LEU A 208 35.51 8.88 -18.17
C LEU A 208 36.31 8.28 -16.99
N ILE A 209 35.84 7.18 -16.39
CA ILE A 209 36.49 6.48 -15.26
C ILE A 209 37.87 5.93 -15.66
N THR A 210 38.11 5.69 -16.96
CA THR A 210 39.46 5.32 -17.45
C THR A 210 40.48 6.46 -17.35
N THR A 211 40.01 7.72 -17.20
CA THR A 211 40.86 8.93 -17.18
C THR A 211 40.92 9.63 -15.82
N LEU A 212 39.99 9.35 -14.90
CA LEU A 212 39.95 9.92 -13.55
C LEU A 212 40.25 8.86 -12.48
N PRO A 213 40.99 9.19 -11.40
CA PRO A 213 41.23 8.27 -10.29
C PRO A 213 39.98 8.14 -9.40
N VAL A 214 38.97 7.40 -9.87
CA VAL A 214 37.74 7.13 -9.12
C VAL A 214 37.89 5.84 -8.31
N PRO A 215 37.53 5.81 -7.01
CA PRO A 215 37.58 4.58 -6.23
C PRO A 215 36.75 3.45 -6.85
N PRO A 216 37.25 2.21 -6.90
CA PRO A 216 36.56 1.07 -7.52
C PRO A 216 35.21 0.73 -6.84
N THR A 217 35.03 1.14 -5.58
CA THR A 217 33.77 1.02 -4.84
C THR A 217 32.68 1.91 -5.43
N THR A 218 33.01 3.15 -5.80
CA THR A 218 32.08 4.10 -6.43
C THR A 218 31.59 3.56 -7.78
N VAL A 219 32.50 2.96 -8.56
CA VAL A 219 32.16 2.33 -9.86
C VAL A 219 31.17 1.17 -9.66
N ARG A 220 31.35 0.35 -8.61
CA ARG A 220 30.40 -0.73 -8.28
C ARG A 220 29.02 -0.18 -7.91
N ILE A 221 28.94 0.88 -7.12
CA ILE A 221 27.67 1.52 -6.74
C ILE A 221 26.96 2.08 -7.97
N VAL A 222 27.69 2.74 -8.87
CA VAL A 222 27.14 3.28 -10.13
C VAL A 222 26.52 2.14 -10.97
N ARG A 223 27.18 0.97 -11.02
CA ARG A 223 26.63 -0.21 -11.72
C ARG A 223 25.37 -0.75 -11.05
N LEU A 224 25.18 -0.63 -9.73
CA LEU A 224 23.97 -1.06 -9.04
C LEU A 224 22.72 -0.27 -9.45
N PHE A 225 22.85 1.01 -9.85
CA PHE A 225 21.70 1.78 -10.34
C PHE A 225 21.07 1.20 -11.61
N ARG A 226 21.83 0.41 -12.38
CA ARG A 226 21.31 -0.33 -13.54
C ARG A 226 20.25 -1.35 -13.13
N VAL A 227 20.29 -1.88 -11.90
CA VAL A 227 19.25 -2.78 -11.36
C VAL A 227 17.93 -2.02 -11.17
N GLY A 228 17.97 -0.69 -10.99
CA GLY A 228 16.79 0.15 -10.87
C GLY A 228 15.81 0.05 -12.05
N ARG A 229 16.26 -0.36 -13.25
CA ARG A 229 15.35 -0.58 -14.40
C ARG A 229 14.41 -1.78 -14.21
N VAL A 230 14.73 -2.73 -13.33
CA VAL A 230 13.83 -3.84 -12.95
C VAL A 230 12.56 -3.30 -12.28
N LEU A 231 12.68 -2.19 -11.54
CA LEU A 231 11.54 -1.53 -10.89
C LEU A 231 10.49 -1.02 -11.88
N ARG A 232 10.83 -0.87 -13.18
CA ARG A 232 9.85 -0.51 -14.20
C ARG A 232 8.76 -1.58 -14.39
N LEU A 233 9.04 -2.84 -14.04
CA LEU A 233 8.05 -3.92 -14.06
C LEU A 233 6.88 -3.66 -13.08
N VAL A 234 7.15 -2.93 -12.00
CA VAL A 234 6.14 -2.58 -10.98
C VAL A 234 4.98 -1.79 -11.58
N LYS A 235 5.26 -0.91 -12.55
CA LYS A 235 4.24 -0.08 -13.22
C LYS A 235 3.12 -0.92 -13.84
N SER A 236 3.47 -2.07 -14.42
CA SER A 236 2.55 -2.94 -15.15
C SER A 236 1.83 -3.95 -14.25
N ALA A 237 2.38 -4.24 -13.07
CA ALA A 237 1.83 -5.24 -12.15
C ALA A 237 0.90 -4.58 -11.12
N ARG A 238 -0.40 -4.49 -11.44
CA ARG A 238 -1.43 -3.87 -10.58
C ARG A 238 -1.39 -4.37 -9.13
N GLY A 239 -1.34 -5.69 -8.92
CA GLY A 239 -1.28 -6.28 -7.57
C GLY A 239 -0.03 -5.84 -6.78
N ILE A 240 1.15 -5.82 -7.43
CA ILE A 240 2.40 -5.37 -6.80
C ILE A 240 2.34 -3.89 -6.46
N ARG A 241 1.79 -3.06 -7.36
CA ARG A 241 1.60 -1.63 -7.14
C ARG A 241 0.72 -1.36 -5.91
N THR A 242 -0.38 -2.09 -5.77
CA THR A 242 -1.27 -1.97 -4.61
C THR A 242 -0.54 -2.35 -3.31
N LEU A 243 0.20 -3.46 -3.30
CA LEU A 243 0.99 -3.88 -2.13
C LEU A 243 2.07 -2.85 -1.76
N LEU A 244 2.80 -2.32 -2.74
CA LEU A 244 3.82 -1.28 -2.50
C LEU A 244 3.20 0.02 -2.02
N PHE A 245 2.03 0.41 -2.54
CA PHE A 245 1.33 1.59 -2.05
C PHE A 245 0.88 1.42 -0.60
N ALA A 246 0.30 0.26 -0.23
CA ALA A 246 -0.03 -0.06 1.16
C ALA A 246 1.20 -0.03 2.07
N LEU A 247 2.34 -0.56 1.60
CA LEU A 247 3.62 -0.47 2.30
C LEU A 247 4.05 1.00 2.51
N ILE A 248 4.00 1.83 1.46
CA ILE A 248 4.37 3.25 1.55
C ILE A 248 3.45 4.02 2.50
N VAL A 249 2.15 3.72 2.48
CA VAL A 249 1.17 4.34 3.38
C VAL A 249 1.41 3.96 4.84
N SER A 250 1.94 2.76 5.12
CA SER A 250 2.29 2.33 6.49
C SER A 250 3.68 2.79 6.95
N LEU A 251 4.55 3.30 6.06
CA LEU A 251 5.89 3.79 6.42
C LEU A 251 5.92 4.88 7.50
N PRO A 252 5.04 5.90 7.52
CA PRO A 252 5.08 6.93 8.56
C PRO A 252 4.87 6.37 9.98
N ALA A 253 3.97 5.39 10.12
CA ALA A 253 3.75 4.70 11.39
C ALA A 253 4.98 3.85 11.76
N LEU A 254 5.55 3.13 10.78
CA LEU A 254 6.77 2.35 10.98
C LEU A 254 7.95 3.23 11.40
N PHE A 255 8.09 4.42 10.80
CA PHE A 255 9.16 5.36 11.11
C PHE A 255 9.10 5.84 12.57
N ASN A 256 7.90 6.11 13.10
CA ASN A 256 7.75 6.51 14.51
C ASN A 256 8.22 5.42 15.48
N VAL A 257 7.94 4.16 15.18
CA VAL A 257 8.36 3.04 16.03
C VAL A 257 9.85 2.73 15.83
N ALA A 258 10.36 2.83 14.60
CA ALA A 258 11.79 2.73 14.33
C ALA A 258 12.58 3.82 15.05
N LEU A 259 12.04 5.04 15.15
CA LEU A 259 12.63 6.13 15.92
C LEU A 259 12.66 5.82 17.42
N LEU A 260 11.61 5.21 17.96
CA LEU A 260 11.58 4.76 19.35
C LEU A 260 12.64 3.67 19.61
N LEU A 261 12.73 2.67 18.73
CA LEU A 261 13.76 1.63 18.81
C LEU A 261 15.17 2.22 18.71
N PHE A 262 15.37 3.16 17.79
CA PHE A 262 16.62 3.90 17.63
C PHE A 262 17.00 4.64 18.91
N LEU A 263 16.06 5.36 19.54
CA LEU A 263 16.29 6.08 20.78
C LEU A 263 16.64 5.12 21.93
N THR A 264 15.94 3.99 22.06
CA THR A 264 16.27 2.97 23.05
C THR A 264 17.68 2.41 22.82
N ALA A 265 18.00 2.01 21.59
CA ALA A 265 19.33 1.51 21.23
C ALA A 265 20.42 2.57 21.47
N PHE A 266 20.15 3.85 21.20
CA PHE A 266 21.04 4.97 21.45
C PHE A 266 21.40 5.09 22.94
N VAL A 267 20.40 5.11 23.82
CA VAL A 267 20.62 5.20 25.28
C VAL A 267 21.43 4.00 25.77
N TYR A 268 21.04 2.78 25.36
CA TYR A 268 21.76 1.56 25.74
C TYR A 268 23.18 1.50 25.15
N SER A 269 23.45 2.12 24.01
CA SER A 269 24.80 2.20 23.44
C SER A 269 25.72 3.03 24.34
N ILE A 270 25.25 4.18 24.84
CA ILE A 270 26.03 5.03 25.74
C ILE A 270 26.29 4.32 27.08
N VAL A 271 25.25 3.70 27.64
CA VAL A 271 25.37 2.91 28.86
C VAL A 271 26.34 1.74 28.63
N GLY A 272 26.17 0.98 27.55
CA GLY A 272 27.01 -0.16 27.21
C GLY A 272 28.48 0.20 27.04
N MET A 273 28.80 1.34 26.40
CA MET A 273 30.18 1.84 26.33
C MET A 273 30.76 2.13 27.71
N SER A 274 29.95 2.68 28.61
CA SER A 274 30.40 3.07 29.95
C SER A 274 30.68 1.85 30.83
N PHE A 275 29.88 0.79 30.70
CA PHE A 275 30.02 -0.43 31.49
C PHE A 275 30.95 -1.47 30.87
N PHE A 276 30.99 -1.59 29.54
CA PHE A 276 31.61 -2.71 28.84
C PHE A 276 32.69 -2.32 27.83
N GLY A 277 33.01 -1.03 27.69
CA GLY A 277 33.99 -0.58 26.69
C GLY A 277 35.43 -1.04 26.92
N LYS A 278 35.73 -1.67 28.05
CA LYS A 278 37.06 -2.24 28.37
C LYS A 278 37.06 -3.77 28.50
N VAL A 279 35.93 -4.43 28.30
CA VAL A 279 35.84 -5.88 28.46
C VAL A 279 36.75 -6.56 27.44
N ALA A 280 37.49 -7.57 27.89
CA ALA A 280 38.39 -8.33 27.04
C ALA A 280 37.64 -9.03 25.89
N TYR A 281 38.31 -9.19 24.75
CA TYR A 281 37.72 -9.86 23.59
C TYR A 281 37.55 -11.35 23.87
N HIS A 282 36.31 -11.80 23.84
CA HIS A 282 35.93 -13.18 24.09
C HIS A 282 34.53 -13.46 23.53
N ALA A 283 34.34 -14.67 22.97
CA ALA A 283 33.09 -15.12 22.38
C ALA A 283 32.50 -14.10 21.38
N GLY A 284 31.37 -13.47 21.71
CA GLY A 284 30.68 -12.49 20.86
C GLY A 284 31.24 -11.07 20.87
N ILE A 285 32.37 -10.82 21.56
CA ILE A 285 33.04 -9.51 21.61
C ILE A 285 34.42 -9.63 20.93
N ASP A 286 34.63 -8.88 19.86
CA ASP A 286 35.88 -8.87 19.10
C ASP A 286 36.32 -7.44 18.70
N ALA A 287 37.37 -7.32 17.87
CA ALA A 287 37.91 -6.03 17.45
C ALA A 287 36.94 -5.18 16.60
N GLU A 288 35.94 -5.80 15.97
CA GLU A 288 34.95 -5.13 15.11
C GLU A 288 33.61 -4.94 15.83
N PHE A 289 33.16 -5.96 16.56
CA PHE A 289 31.92 -5.99 17.34
C PHE A 289 32.23 -5.87 18.83
N ASN A 290 32.30 -4.62 19.33
CA ASN A 290 32.53 -4.33 20.75
C ASN A 290 31.81 -3.05 21.23
N PHE A 291 31.95 -2.78 22.52
CA PHE A 291 31.39 -1.58 23.18
C PHE A 291 32.41 -0.45 23.35
N GLU A 292 33.51 -0.42 22.57
CA GLU A 292 34.53 0.64 22.71
C GLU A 292 34.07 1.99 22.15
N THR A 293 33.29 1.96 21.07
CA THR A 293 32.82 3.16 20.37
C THR A 293 31.33 3.09 20.11
N PHE A 294 30.70 4.27 19.98
CA PHE A 294 29.25 4.37 19.84
C PHE A 294 28.70 3.59 18.64
N PRO A 295 29.25 3.70 17.41
CA PRO A 295 28.73 2.97 16.26
C PRO A 295 28.83 1.45 16.41
N ARG A 296 29.91 0.94 17.03
CA ARG A 296 30.10 -0.49 17.26
C ARG A 296 29.10 -1.04 18.29
N ALA A 297 28.95 -0.33 19.42
CA ALA A 297 27.95 -0.65 20.44
C ALA A 297 26.53 -0.62 19.85
N PHE A 298 26.24 0.37 19.00
CA PHE A 298 24.95 0.51 18.33
C PHE A 298 24.65 -0.65 17.37
N ILE A 299 25.62 -1.12 16.60
CA ILE A 299 25.46 -2.28 15.71
C ILE A 299 25.17 -3.55 16.49
N ILE A 300 25.88 -3.80 17.60
CA ILE A 300 25.62 -4.95 18.48
C ILE A 300 24.20 -4.88 19.03
N LEU A 301 23.77 -3.72 19.54
CA LEU A 301 22.42 -3.57 20.07
C LEU A 301 21.35 -3.71 18.97
N LEU A 302 21.61 -3.21 17.75
CA LEU A 302 20.72 -3.44 16.61
C LEU A 302 20.56 -4.93 16.31
N GLN A 303 21.65 -5.71 16.34
CA GLN A 303 21.59 -7.17 16.19
C GLN A 303 20.77 -7.81 17.32
N ILE A 304 21.06 -7.44 18.58
CA ILE A 304 20.38 -7.98 19.78
C ILE A 304 18.91 -7.58 19.84
N SER A 305 18.49 -6.47 19.20
CA SER A 305 17.07 -6.09 19.13
C SER A 305 16.19 -7.17 18.48
N THR A 306 16.77 -7.96 17.58
CA THR A 306 16.12 -9.13 16.96
C THR A 306 16.26 -10.40 17.79
N SER A 307 16.80 -10.30 19.01
CA SER A 307 17.28 -11.40 19.87
C SER A 307 18.39 -12.25 19.24
N ALA A 308 19.05 -11.81 18.17
CA ALA A 308 20.11 -12.59 17.53
C ALA A 308 21.45 -12.43 18.25
N GLY A 309 22.13 -13.54 18.55
CA GLY A 309 23.51 -13.55 19.07
C GLY A 309 23.70 -12.93 20.45
N TRP A 310 22.63 -12.67 21.21
CA TRP A 310 22.77 -12.06 22.54
C TRP A 310 23.44 -13.00 23.54
N SER A 311 23.34 -14.32 23.36
CA SER A 311 23.97 -15.34 24.20
C SER A 311 25.49 -15.27 24.16
N THR A 312 26.06 -15.16 22.97
CA THR A 312 27.52 -15.06 22.77
C THR A 312 28.05 -13.71 23.23
N VAL A 313 27.27 -12.64 23.05
CA VAL A 313 27.59 -11.32 23.61
C VAL A 313 27.55 -11.37 25.14
N PHE A 314 26.54 -12.01 25.73
CA PHE A 314 26.45 -12.19 27.18
C PHE A 314 27.67 -12.94 27.73
N GLU A 315 28.10 -14.02 27.09
CA GLU A 315 29.28 -14.78 27.46
C GLU A 315 30.53 -13.89 27.50
N GLY A 316 30.76 -13.09 26.44
CA GLY A 316 31.85 -12.11 26.42
C GLY A 316 31.75 -11.07 27.55
N LEU A 317 30.56 -10.50 27.78
CA LEU A 317 30.34 -9.45 28.79
C LEU A 317 30.38 -9.94 30.24
N SER A 318 30.11 -11.22 30.46
CA SER A 318 30.09 -11.84 31.79
C SER A 318 31.36 -12.63 32.11
N ASN A 319 32.30 -12.73 31.17
CA ASN A 319 33.52 -13.52 31.33
C ASN A 319 34.39 -12.96 32.47
N THR A 320 34.73 -13.84 33.41
CA THR A 320 35.64 -13.56 34.53
C THR A 320 36.84 -14.51 34.55
N ASP A 321 37.03 -15.30 33.51
CA ASP A 321 38.13 -16.27 33.43
C ASP A 321 39.49 -15.53 33.34
N PRO A 322 40.41 -15.77 34.30
CA PRO A 322 41.75 -15.19 34.29
C PRO A 322 42.57 -15.50 33.04
N ALA A 323 42.21 -16.53 32.26
CA ALA A 323 42.87 -16.84 30.99
C ALA A 323 42.64 -15.76 29.92
N TYR A 324 41.54 -15.01 30.01
CA TYR A 324 41.13 -14.02 29.00
C TYR A 324 41.07 -12.60 29.56
N CYS A 325 40.86 -12.41 30.88
CA CYS A 325 40.72 -11.09 31.48
C CYS A 325 41.75 -10.83 32.58
N SER A 326 42.12 -9.56 32.75
CA SER A 326 43.03 -9.08 33.79
C SER A 326 42.28 -8.17 34.77
N GLN A 327 42.32 -8.50 36.06
CA GLN A 327 41.73 -7.66 37.12
C GLN A 327 42.51 -6.36 37.30
N GLU A 328 43.82 -6.35 37.05
CA GLU A 328 44.67 -5.16 37.21
C GLU A 328 44.36 -4.09 36.15
N GLU A 329 44.06 -4.53 34.93
CA GLU A 329 43.68 -3.65 33.82
C GLU A 329 42.17 -3.32 33.80
N GLY A 330 41.39 -3.99 34.65
CA GLY A 330 39.94 -3.82 34.75
C GLY A 330 39.19 -4.31 33.51
N THR A 331 39.69 -5.37 32.85
CA THR A 331 39.12 -5.91 31.60
C THR A 331 38.15 -7.08 31.82
N CYS A 332 37.98 -7.52 33.07
CA CYS A 332 37.03 -8.57 33.42
C CYS A 332 35.58 -8.08 33.35
N GLY A 333 34.70 -8.96 32.86
CA GLY A 333 33.27 -8.75 32.81
C GLY A 333 32.61 -8.83 34.18
N ASN A 334 31.29 -8.56 34.20
CA ASN A 334 30.49 -8.69 35.42
C ASN A 334 29.15 -9.35 35.12
N PHE A 335 28.96 -10.55 35.67
CA PHE A 335 27.74 -11.35 35.46
C PHE A 335 26.45 -10.59 35.76
N LEU A 336 26.39 -9.88 36.89
CA LEU A 336 25.17 -9.20 37.32
C LEU A 336 24.83 -8.03 36.39
N TRP A 337 25.80 -7.16 36.10
CA TRP A 337 25.58 -6.00 35.24
C TRP A 337 25.32 -6.41 33.78
N ALA A 338 26.01 -7.42 33.27
CA ALA A 338 25.75 -8.00 31.95
C ALA A 338 24.32 -8.57 31.87
N THR A 339 23.89 -9.31 32.90
CA THR A 339 22.53 -9.88 32.96
C THR A 339 21.48 -8.77 32.97
N LEU A 340 21.61 -7.78 33.87
CA LEU A 340 20.64 -6.69 33.97
C LEU A 340 20.57 -5.87 32.69
N PHE A 341 21.72 -5.52 32.11
CA PHE A 341 21.79 -4.75 30.88
C PHE A 341 21.13 -5.48 29.70
N LEU A 342 21.51 -6.75 29.45
CA LEU A 342 21.00 -7.49 28.30
C LEU A 342 19.54 -7.92 28.46
N VAL A 343 19.14 -8.41 29.64
CA VAL A 343 17.76 -8.83 29.88
C VAL A 343 16.81 -7.63 29.81
N SER A 344 17.18 -6.49 30.42
CA SER A 344 16.34 -5.27 30.32
C SER A 344 16.25 -4.76 28.89
N TYR A 345 17.35 -4.76 28.13
CA TYR A 345 17.34 -4.38 26.72
C TYR A 345 16.47 -5.31 25.87
N LEU A 346 16.59 -6.63 26.05
CA LEU A 346 15.81 -7.62 25.32
C LEU A 346 14.31 -7.46 25.60
N ILE A 347 13.91 -7.26 26.86
CA ILE A 347 12.50 -7.05 27.21
C ILE A 347 11.99 -5.76 26.56
N ILE A 348 12.70 -4.64 26.71
CA ILE A 348 12.24 -3.35 26.17
C ILE A 348 12.20 -3.38 24.63
N SER A 349 13.25 -3.88 23.98
CA SER A 349 13.30 -3.97 22.51
C SER A 349 12.22 -4.90 21.96
N PHE A 350 11.99 -6.05 22.59
CA PHE A 350 10.93 -6.98 22.22
C PHE A 350 9.53 -6.36 22.35
N MET A 351 9.28 -5.61 23.45
CA MET A 351 8.03 -4.86 23.64
C MET A 351 7.81 -3.83 22.53
N VAL A 352 8.85 -3.05 22.20
CA VAL A 352 8.79 -2.05 21.12
C VAL A 352 8.52 -2.72 19.77
N ILE A 353 9.22 -3.80 19.44
CA ILE A 353 9.07 -4.51 18.16
C ILE A 353 7.71 -5.21 18.04
N ILE A 354 7.20 -5.84 19.12
CA ILE A 354 5.84 -6.40 19.09
C ILE A 354 4.81 -5.30 18.88
N ASN A 355 4.91 -4.19 19.62
CA ASN A 355 4.01 -3.05 19.45
C ASN A 355 4.07 -2.50 18.02
N MET A 356 5.25 -2.47 17.39
CA MET A 356 5.43 -2.15 15.97
C MET A 356 4.66 -3.13 15.07
N TYR A 357 4.91 -4.42 15.24
CA TYR A 357 4.37 -5.47 14.40
C TYR A 357 2.84 -5.50 14.45
N ILE A 358 2.28 -5.39 15.65
CA ILE A 358 0.84 -5.30 15.87
C ILE A 358 0.29 -4.04 15.20
N ALA A 359 0.90 -2.87 15.40
CA ALA A 359 0.43 -1.64 14.77
C ALA A 359 0.42 -1.76 13.24
N VAL A 360 1.49 -2.30 12.65
CA VAL A 360 1.61 -2.47 11.18
C VAL A 360 0.64 -3.52 10.64
N ILE A 361 0.52 -4.68 11.28
CA ILE A 361 -0.45 -5.71 10.86
C ILE A 361 -1.86 -5.19 11.00
N LEU A 362 -2.18 -4.51 12.09
CA LEU A 362 -3.52 -4.02 12.32
C LEU A 362 -3.87 -2.91 11.34
N GLU A 363 -2.90 -2.06 10.98
CA GLU A 363 -3.09 -1.04 9.96
C GLU A 363 -3.25 -1.66 8.56
N ASN A 364 -2.40 -2.62 8.19
CA ASN A 364 -2.50 -3.33 6.92
C ASN A 364 -3.77 -4.20 6.84
N PHE A 365 -4.18 -4.86 7.91
CA PHE A 365 -5.41 -5.64 7.98
C PHE A 365 -6.63 -4.73 7.99
N SER A 366 -6.59 -3.61 8.71
CA SER A 366 -7.62 -2.57 8.66
C SER A 366 -7.76 -2.02 7.24
N GLN A 367 -6.65 -1.73 6.56
CA GLN A 367 -6.66 -1.23 5.19
C GLN A 367 -7.13 -2.29 4.19
N ALA A 368 -6.66 -3.53 4.30
CA ALA A 368 -7.09 -4.63 3.44
C ALA A 368 -8.56 -4.98 3.67
N THR A 369 -9.02 -4.94 4.92
CA THR A 369 -10.44 -5.12 5.26
C THR A 369 -11.26 -3.94 4.73
N GLU A 370 -10.78 -2.70 4.85
CA GLU A 370 -11.42 -1.54 4.22
C GLU A 370 -11.48 -1.69 2.70
N ASP A 371 -10.42 -2.15 2.03
CA ASP A 371 -10.39 -2.32 0.57
C ASP A 371 -11.22 -3.53 0.09
N VAL A 372 -11.41 -4.57 0.91
CA VAL A 372 -12.27 -5.74 0.61
C VAL A 372 -13.74 -5.48 0.98
N GLN A 373 -14.00 -4.73 2.06
CA GLN A 373 -15.35 -4.36 2.51
C GLN A 373 -15.90 -3.14 1.77
N GLN A 374 -15.03 -2.24 1.26
CA GLN A 374 -15.41 -1.25 0.26
C GLN A 374 -15.50 -1.97 -1.07
N GLY A 375 -16.71 -2.29 -1.52
CA GLY A 375 -16.87 -2.86 -2.86
C GLY A 375 -16.45 -1.91 -4.00
N LEU A 376 -15.99 -0.68 -3.70
CA LEU A 376 -15.47 0.30 -4.67
C LEU A 376 -14.02 0.71 -4.38
N THR A 377 -13.07 0.23 -5.19
CA THR A 377 -11.64 0.59 -5.08
C THR A 377 -11.29 1.89 -5.80
N GLN A 378 -10.12 2.49 -5.50
CA GLN A 378 -9.66 3.71 -6.19
C GLN A 378 -9.52 3.52 -7.70
N ASP A 379 -9.04 2.34 -8.12
CA ASP A 379 -8.87 2.02 -9.54
C ASP A 379 -10.20 2.02 -10.31
N GLU A 380 -11.34 1.75 -9.64
CA GLU A 380 -12.67 1.76 -10.28
C GLU A 380 -13.17 3.18 -10.52
N PHE A 381 -12.85 4.11 -9.61
CA PHE A 381 -13.03 5.53 -9.86
C PHE A 381 -12.13 6.02 -10.99
N ASP A 382 -10.87 5.56 -11.05
CA ASP A 382 -9.97 5.88 -12.16
C ASP A 382 -10.51 5.34 -13.50
N ALA A 383 -11.03 4.10 -13.53
CA ALA A 383 -11.67 3.53 -14.71
C ALA A 383 -12.92 4.33 -15.16
N PHE A 384 -13.73 4.82 -14.21
CA PHE A 384 -14.85 5.72 -14.51
C PHE A 384 -14.37 7.00 -15.21
N TYR A 385 -13.33 7.66 -14.66
CA TYR A 385 -12.80 8.89 -15.25
C TYR A 385 -12.12 8.66 -16.61
N GLU A 386 -11.44 7.53 -16.82
CA GLU A 386 -10.87 7.16 -18.12
C GLU A 386 -11.93 7.06 -19.21
N VAL A 387 -13.08 6.44 -18.90
CA VAL A 387 -14.20 6.39 -19.84
C VAL A 387 -14.84 7.77 -19.98
N TRP A 388 -14.94 8.56 -18.90
CA TRP A 388 -15.53 9.90 -18.92
C TRP A 388 -14.78 10.84 -19.87
N GLU A 389 -13.45 10.78 -19.88
CA GLU A 389 -12.59 11.59 -20.75
C GLU A 389 -12.84 11.35 -22.25
N LEU A 390 -13.39 10.20 -22.64
CA LEU A 390 -13.76 9.91 -24.02
C LEU A 390 -14.97 10.73 -24.49
N TYR A 391 -15.87 11.09 -23.57
CA TYR A 391 -17.10 11.84 -23.87
C TYR A 391 -16.97 13.33 -23.53
N ASP A 392 -16.15 13.69 -22.53
CA ASP A 392 -15.88 15.08 -22.13
C ASP A 392 -14.44 15.52 -22.47
N VAL A 393 -14.19 15.68 -23.78
CA VAL A 393 -12.86 16.05 -24.32
C VAL A 393 -12.32 17.37 -23.75
N HIS A 394 -13.20 18.26 -23.30
CA HIS A 394 -12.84 19.59 -22.80
C HIS A 394 -12.73 19.66 -21.27
N ALA A 395 -13.02 18.56 -20.56
CA ALA A 395 -13.15 18.49 -19.11
C ALA A 395 -14.05 19.60 -18.55
N ARG A 396 -15.24 19.77 -19.15
CA ARG A 396 -16.27 20.71 -18.65
C ARG A 396 -16.97 20.17 -17.40
N GLY A 397 -16.90 18.85 -17.17
CA GLY A 397 -17.59 18.14 -16.12
C GLY A 397 -19.00 17.70 -16.52
N PHE A 398 -19.34 17.73 -17.81
CA PHE A 398 -20.68 17.39 -18.31
C PHE A 398 -20.64 16.43 -19.50
N ILE A 399 -21.63 15.54 -19.56
CA ILE A 399 -21.95 14.74 -20.76
C ILE A 399 -23.40 14.99 -21.20
N GLU A 400 -23.70 14.78 -22.47
CA GLU A 400 -25.08 14.85 -22.98
C GLU A 400 -25.88 13.60 -22.58
N LEU A 401 -27.16 13.77 -22.23
CA LEU A 401 -28.07 12.71 -21.79
C LEU A 401 -28.14 11.53 -22.77
N LYS A 402 -28.01 11.78 -24.08
CA LYS A 402 -28.02 10.74 -25.12
C LYS A 402 -26.89 9.71 -24.99
N HIS A 403 -25.77 10.10 -24.39
CA HIS A 403 -24.60 9.23 -24.21
C HIS A 403 -24.65 8.43 -22.91
N LEU A 404 -25.60 8.71 -22.01
CA LEU A 404 -25.67 8.08 -20.69
C LEU A 404 -25.76 6.54 -20.77
N GLU A 405 -26.62 6.02 -21.65
CA GLU A 405 -26.83 4.57 -21.77
C GLU A 405 -25.59 3.83 -22.28
N GLU A 406 -24.86 4.42 -23.23
CA GLU A 406 -23.61 3.86 -23.78
C GLU A 406 -22.44 4.02 -22.78
N PHE A 407 -22.38 5.17 -22.12
CA PHE A 407 -21.36 5.48 -21.13
C PHE A 407 -21.40 4.49 -19.95
N VAL A 408 -22.57 4.27 -19.36
CA VAL A 408 -22.73 3.39 -18.18
C VAL A 408 -22.49 1.92 -18.54
N GLU A 409 -22.73 1.52 -19.77
CA GLU A 409 -22.37 0.18 -20.25
C GLU A 409 -20.85 0.03 -20.42
N ARG A 410 -20.18 1.03 -20.99
CA ARG A 410 -18.74 1.01 -21.28
C ARG A 410 -17.86 1.01 -20.03
N ILE A 411 -18.33 1.55 -18.90
CA ILE A 411 -17.60 1.49 -17.61
C ILE A 411 -17.32 0.05 -17.18
N GLY A 412 -18.24 -0.89 -17.48
CA GLY A 412 -18.11 -2.29 -17.03
C GLY A 412 -18.30 -2.47 -15.51
N PRO A 413 -18.30 -3.71 -14.98
CA PRO A 413 -18.45 -3.97 -13.55
C PRO A 413 -17.26 -3.41 -12.75
N PRO A 414 -17.45 -2.91 -11.51
CA PRO A 414 -18.66 -2.99 -10.69
C PRO A 414 -19.68 -1.84 -10.82
N LEU A 415 -19.28 -0.67 -11.33
CA LEU A 415 -20.14 0.53 -11.45
C LEU A 415 -21.09 0.48 -12.66
N GLY A 416 -20.69 -0.21 -13.73
CA GLY A 416 -21.42 -0.26 -14.98
C GLY A 416 -22.74 -1.04 -14.90
N ILE A 417 -23.70 -0.64 -15.73
CA ILE A 417 -25.01 -1.28 -15.83
C ILE A 417 -25.18 -1.79 -17.26
N PRO A 418 -25.25 -3.13 -17.47
CA PRO A 418 -25.39 -3.71 -18.79
C PRO A 418 -26.74 -3.36 -19.41
N ARG A 419 -26.80 -3.30 -20.75
CA ARG A 419 -28.06 -3.10 -21.48
C ARG A 419 -28.98 -4.33 -21.33
N PRO A 420 -30.30 -4.13 -21.24
CA PRO A 420 -31.02 -2.86 -21.25
C PRO A 420 -30.94 -2.12 -19.89
N ASN A 421 -30.40 -0.90 -19.88
CA ASN A 421 -30.13 -0.14 -18.67
C ASN A 421 -31.09 1.05 -18.44
N ARG A 422 -31.94 1.38 -19.43
CA ARG A 422 -32.82 2.55 -19.43
C ARG A 422 -33.75 2.67 -18.20
N ILE A 423 -34.37 1.57 -17.78
CA ILE A 423 -35.27 1.55 -16.61
C ILE A 423 -34.46 1.76 -15.33
N ARG A 424 -33.32 1.06 -15.18
CA ARG A 424 -32.46 1.19 -14.01
C ARG A 424 -31.93 2.62 -13.88
N LEU A 425 -31.49 3.23 -14.97
CA LEU A 425 -31.01 4.63 -15.01
C LEU A 425 -32.13 5.64 -14.68
N ALA A 426 -33.38 5.33 -15.03
CA ALA A 426 -34.53 6.13 -14.61
C ALA A 426 -34.73 6.08 -13.09
N CYS A 427 -34.66 4.87 -12.50
CA CYS A 427 -34.79 4.68 -11.05
C CYS A 427 -33.69 5.35 -10.22
N LEU A 428 -32.54 5.67 -10.82
CA LEU A 428 -31.45 6.39 -10.14
C LEU A 428 -31.73 7.88 -9.93
N ALA A 429 -32.78 8.44 -10.54
CA ALA A 429 -33.19 9.85 -10.39
C ALA A 429 -32.03 10.85 -10.53
N ILE A 430 -31.18 10.64 -11.53
CA ILE A 430 -29.96 11.44 -11.73
C ILE A 430 -30.37 12.86 -12.14
N PRO A 431 -29.84 13.92 -11.49
CA PRO A 431 -30.11 15.30 -11.86
C PRO A 431 -29.70 15.60 -13.30
N ILE A 432 -30.62 16.22 -14.05
CA ILE A 432 -30.40 16.71 -15.42
C ILE A 432 -30.27 18.22 -15.35
N CYS A 433 -29.13 18.73 -15.80
CA CYS A 433 -28.82 20.15 -15.90
C CYS A 433 -29.39 20.77 -17.18
N SER A 434 -29.30 22.10 -17.29
CA SER A 434 -29.66 22.83 -18.50
C SER A 434 -28.99 22.24 -19.76
N GLN A 435 -29.75 22.24 -20.87
CA GLN A 435 -29.37 21.66 -22.18
C GLN A 435 -29.28 20.13 -22.22
N ASP A 436 -30.08 19.40 -21.43
CA ASP A 436 -30.07 17.92 -21.37
C ASP A 436 -28.66 17.35 -21.09
N ARG A 437 -27.94 18.00 -20.17
CA ARG A 437 -26.59 17.58 -19.74
C ARG A 437 -26.61 16.99 -18.34
N ILE A 438 -25.69 16.07 -18.07
CA ILE A 438 -25.52 15.44 -16.76
C ILE A 438 -24.16 15.81 -16.21
N PHE A 439 -24.12 16.19 -14.93
CA PHE A 439 -22.89 16.52 -14.23
C PHE A 439 -22.15 15.27 -13.75
N CYS A 440 -20.83 15.26 -13.92
CA CYS A 440 -19.95 14.12 -13.62
C CYS A 440 -20.12 13.57 -12.20
N MET A 441 -20.13 14.45 -11.20
CA MET A 441 -20.18 14.04 -9.80
C MET A 441 -21.55 13.51 -9.42
N ASP A 442 -22.63 14.06 -10.00
CA ASP A 442 -23.99 13.60 -9.73
C ASP A 442 -24.22 12.19 -10.31
N LEU A 443 -23.68 11.92 -11.49
CA LEU A 443 -23.69 10.58 -12.07
C LEU A 443 -22.89 9.59 -11.22
N LEU A 444 -21.68 9.96 -10.81
CA LEU A 444 -20.80 9.08 -10.02
C LEU A 444 -21.38 8.80 -8.63
N ASP A 445 -21.97 9.80 -7.97
CA ASP A 445 -22.70 9.66 -6.70
C ASP A 445 -23.87 8.67 -6.87
N ALA A 446 -24.69 8.82 -7.91
CA ALA A 446 -25.81 7.93 -8.19
C ALA A 446 -25.40 6.47 -8.46
N LEU A 447 -24.33 6.25 -9.25
CA LEU A 447 -23.82 4.91 -9.52
C LEU A 447 -23.22 4.25 -8.27
N THR A 448 -22.51 5.04 -7.44
CA THR A 448 -21.92 4.57 -6.18
C THR A 448 -23.00 4.15 -5.18
N ARG A 449 -24.06 4.96 -5.03
CA ARG A 449 -25.22 4.60 -4.19
C ARG A 449 -25.90 3.32 -4.66
N ASN A 450 -26.10 3.18 -5.96
CA ASN A 450 -26.70 1.98 -6.55
C ASN A 450 -25.84 0.73 -6.34
N PHE A 451 -24.52 0.86 -6.41
CA PHE A 451 -23.62 -0.26 -6.15
C PHE A 451 -23.65 -0.66 -4.67
N LEU A 452 -23.52 0.30 -3.75
CA LEU A 452 -23.54 0.04 -2.31
C LEU A 452 -24.89 -0.53 -1.85
N GLY A 453 -26.00 0.00 -2.38
CA GLY A 453 -27.35 -0.51 -2.10
C GLY A 453 -27.61 -1.94 -2.62
N ARG A 454 -26.78 -2.47 -3.53
CA ARG A 454 -26.85 -3.87 -3.97
C ARG A 454 -26.09 -4.83 -3.05
N LEU A 455 -25.09 -4.35 -2.31
CA LEU A 455 -24.27 -5.16 -1.40
C LEU A 455 -25.00 -5.45 -0.08
N THR A 456 -25.90 -4.56 0.34
CA THR A 456 -26.73 -4.71 1.54
C THR A 456 -28.01 -5.48 1.21
N THR A 457 -28.09 -6.74 1.63
CA THR A 457 -29.28 -7.60 1.43
C THR A 457 -30.45 -7.28 2.37
N GLU A 458 -30.22 -6.51 3.44
CA GLU A 458 -31.28 -6.07 4.37
C GLU A 458 -31.80 -4.68 3.93
N ASN A 459 -33.00 -4.65 3.34
CA ASN A 459 -33.79 -3.46 3.01
C ASN A 459 -33.02 -2.24 2.43
N PRO A 460 -32.79 -2.19 1.11
CA PRO A 460 -32.13 -1.06 0.42
C PRO A 460 -32.77 0.31 0.70
N GLN A 461 -34.09 0.34 0.96
CA GLN A 461 -34.84 1.57 1.24
C GLN A 461 -34.51 2.17 2.61
N GLN A 462 -34.31 1.32 3.64
CA GLN A 462 -33.92 1.78 4.99
C GLN A 462 -32.51 2.38 4.99
N LEU A 463 -31.60 1.87 4.16
CA LEU A 463 -30.26 2.45 3.99
C LEU A 463 -30.32 3.83 3.32
N VAL A 464 -31.12 4.01 2.26
CA VAL A 464 -31.29 5.32 1.61
C VAL A 464 -31.84 6.35 2.59
N GLU A 465 -32.84 5.96 3.39
CA GLU A 465 -33.44 6.80 4.42
C GLU A 465 -32.45 7.09 5.56
N GLN A 466 -31.69 6.11 6.03
CA GLN A 466 -30.62 6.30 7.03
C GLN A 466 -29.44 7.13 6.49
N ILE A 467 -29.15 7.07 5.19
CA ILE A 467 -28.15 7.91 4.52
C ILE A 467 -28.66 9.33 4.40
N GLU A 468 -29.96 9.55 4.13
CA GLU A 468 -30.58 10.88 4.10
C GLU A 468 -30.71 11.51 5.48
N VAL A 469 -31.00 10.72 6.51
CA VAL A 469 -31.03 11.14 7.92
C VAL A 469 -29.61 11.35 8.47
N GLY A 470 -28.65 10.50 8.10
CA GLY A 470 -27.23 10.70 8.43
C GLY A 470 -26.66 11.94 7.73
N ARG A 471 -27.13 12.23 6.51
CA ARG A 471 -26.77 13.42 5.74
C ARG A 471 -27.23 14.70 6.45
N SER A 472 -28.44 14.77 7.00
CA SER A 472 -28.90 15.94 7.76
C SER A 472 -28.13 16.14 9.06
N ALA A 473 -27.75 15.07 9.76
CA ALA A 473 -26.90 15.15 10.95
C ALA A 473 -25.43 15.56 10.65
N LEU A 474 -24.89 15.15 9.51
CA LEU A 474 -23.55 15.54 9.02
C LEU A 474 -23.52 16.95 8.42
N GLN A 475 -24.65 17.43 7.90
CA GLN A 475 -24.77 18.73 7.22
C GLN A 475 -24.41 19.92 8.14
N ASP A 476 -24.58 19.76 9.46
CA ASP A 476 -24.30 20.84 10.41
C ASP A 476 -22.81 21.05 10.69
N ARG A 477 -21.90 20.11 10.37
CA ARG A 477 -20.45 20.28 10.62
C ARG A 477 -19.47 19.65 9.62
N ALA A 478 -19.89 18.89 8.59
CA ALA A 478 -18.97 18.24 7.64
C ALA A 478 -19.40 18.36 6.17
N LEU A 479 -18.49 18.93 5.35
CA LEU A 479 -18.49 19.02 3.89
C LEU A 479 -19.75 19.63 3.23
N ASP A 480 -19.74 20.96 3.17
CA ASP A 480 -20.64 21.80 2.38
C ASP A 480 -20.55 21.53 0.85
N LYS A 481 -21.38 20.60 0.35
CA LYS A 481 -21.51 20.24 -1.08
C LYS A 481 -21.59 21.47 -2.01
N SER A 482 -22.12 22.60 -1.55
CA SER A 482 -22.26 23.83 -2.35
C SER A 482 -20.90 24.46 -2.71
N ASN A 483 -19.97 24.51 -1.75
CA ASN A 483 -18.61 24.99 -1.96
C ASN A 483 -17.74 24.02 -2.80
N PHE A 484 -18.06 22.72 -2.81
CA PHE A 484 -17.30 21.70 -3.56
C PHE A 484 -17.77 21.54 -5.01
N VAL A 485 -19.09 21.56 -5.26
CA VAL A 485 -19.67 21.58 -6.62
C VAL A 485 -19.16 22.81 -7.37
N ALA A 486 -19.07 23.96 -6.69
CA ALA A 486 -18.51 25.19 -7.25
C ALA A 486 -17.00 25.11 -7.59
N LYS A 487 -16.23 24.23 -6.93
CA LYS A 487 -14.78 24.07 -7.15
C LYS A 487 -14.45 23.08 -8.29
N ALA A 488 -15.32 22.09 -8.51
CA ALA A 488 -15.18 21.09 -9.55
C ALA A 488 -15.85 21.50 -10.87
N ALA A 489 -16.96 22.24 -10.81
CA ALA A 489 -17.69 22.68 -11.97
C ALA A 489 -17.10 23.99 -12.53
N LYS A 490 -16.70 23.98 -13.81
CA LYS A 490 -16.27 25.21 -14.52
C LYS A 490 -17.46 26.06 -14.98
N GLU A 491 -18.67 25.50 -14.96
CA GLU A 491 -19.93 26.13 -15.34
C GLU A 491 -20.94 25.94 -14.18
N PRO A 492 -21.90 26.86 -13.98
CA PRO A 492 -22.90 26.73 -12.91
C PRO A 492 -23.78 25.50 -13.12
N VAL A 493 -23.82 24.63 -12.11
CA VAL A 493 -24.65 23.42 -12.09
C VAL A 493 -26.05 23.82 -11.64
N VAL A 494 -26.97 24.01 -12.59
CA VAL A 494 -28.38 24.28 -12.29
C VAL A 494 -29.21 23.06 -12.71
N PRO A 495 -29.73 22.27 -11.76
CA PRO A 495 -30.60 21.14 -12.07
C PRO A 495 -31.97 21.64 -12.52
N VAL A 496 -32.46 21.12 -13.65
CA VAL A 496 -33.76 21.47 -14.26
C VAL A 496 -34.77 20.35 -14.10
N SER A 497 -34.32 19.09 -14.22
CA SER A 497 -35.17 17.88 -14.12
C SER A 497 -34.34 16.70 -13.59
N ASN A 498 -34.88 15.49 -13.58
CA ASN A 498 -34.15 14.27 -13.25
C ASN A 498 -34.55 13.10 -14.18
N THR A 499 -33.73 12.05 -14.24
CA THR A 499 -33.96 10.91 -15.16
C THR A 499 -35.28 10.19 -14.93
N TYR A 500 -35.79 10.17 -13.69
CA TYR A 500 -37.08 9.58 -13.35
C TYR A 500 -38.25 10.42 -13.89
N ALA A 501 -38.24 11.72 -13.60
CA ALA A 501 -39.24 12.69 -14.07
C ALA A 501 -39.28 12.73 -15.60
N ARG A 502 -38.12 12.70 -16.27
CA ARG A 502 -38.04 12.66 -17.73
C ARG A 502 -38.69 11.41 -18.33
N GLN A 503 -38.59 10.27 -17.66
CA GLN A 503 -39.27 9.04 -18.07
C GLN A 503 -40.78 9.10 -17.80
N GLN A 504 -41.19 9.69 -16.68
CA GLN A 504 -42.60 9.95 -16.42
C GLN A 504 -43.21 10.87 -17.49
N GLU A 505 -42.52 11.95 -17.87
CA GLU A 505 -42.92 12.84 -18.96
C GLU A 505 -43.06 12.08 -20.29
N HIS A 506 -42.09 11.26 -20.65
CA HIS A 506 -42.15 10.45 -21.87
C HIS A 506 -43.30 9.44 -21.84
N PHE A 507 -43.54 8.79 -20.70
CA PHE A 507 -44.62 7.83 -20.55
C PHE A 507 -45.99 8.52 -20.54
N ALA A 508 -46.12 9.69 -19.92
CA ALA A 508 -47.31 10.52 -19.95
C ALA A 508 -47.60 10.98 -21.39
N ALA A 509 -46.60 11.49 -22.11
CA ALA A 509 -46.72 11.87 -23.51
C ALA A 509 -47.13 10.67 -24.40
N PHE A 510 -46.53 9.50 -24.18
CA PHE A 510 -46.91 8.28 -24.89
C PHE A 510 -48.35 7.86 -24.60
N LYS A 511 -48.79 7.88 -23.33
CA LYS A 511 -50.18 7.61 -22.96
C LYS A 511 -51.14 8.59 -23.61
N ILE A 512 -50.85 9.89 -23.56
CA ILE A 512 -51.66 10.94 -24.19
C ILE A 512 -51.76 10.68 -25.70
N LEU A 513 -50.65 10.42 -26.38
CA LEU A 513 -50.62 10.09 -27.81
C LEU A 513 -51.37 8.78 -28.13
N TYR A 514 -51.24 7.76 -27.29
CA TYR A 514 -51.92 6.48 -27.45
C TYR A 514 -53.43 6.66 -27.32
N PHE A 515 -53.91 7.33 -26.27
CA PHE A 515 -55.32 7.62 -26.07
C PHE A 515 -55.86 8.55 -27.15
N TRP A 516 -55.11 9.57 -27.56
CA TRP A 516 -55.49 10.45 -28.68
C TRP A 516 -55.60 9.71 -30.01
N ARG A 517 -54.63 8.84 -30.36
CA ARG A 517 -54.67 8.02 -31.58
C ARG A 517 -55.80 6.99 -31.55
N LYS A 518 -56.04 6.37 -30.40
CA LYS A 518 -57.17 5.44 -30.18
C LYS A 518 -58.50 6.16 -30.33
N HIS A 519 -58.63 7.37 -29.78
CA HIS A 519 -59.83 8.19 -29.88
C HIS A 519 -60.07 8.69 -31.32
N ARG A 520 -59.01 9.10 -32.02
CA ARG A 520 -59.08 9.51 -33.44
C ARG A 520 -59.54 8.37 -34.36
N LYS A 521 -59.15 7.12 -34.08
CA LYS A 521 -59.64 5.94 -34.82
C LYS A 521 -61.09 5.54 -34.49
N SER A 522 -61.62 5.98 -33.35
CA SER A 522 -62.97 5.62 -32.88
C SER A 522 -64.10 6.50 -33.45
N GLY A 523 -63.79 7.51 -34.27
CA GLY A 523 -64.80 8.29 -35.03
C GLY A 523 -65.81 9.13 -34.21
N ARG A 524 -65.69 9.21 -32.88
CA ARG A 524 -66.55 10.09 -32.06
C ARG A 524 -65.92 11.48 -31.96
N VAL A 525 -66.26 12.32 -32.92
CA VAL A 525 -66.11 13.76 -32.82
C VAL A 525 -67.37 14.27 -32.11
N ASP A 526 -67.16 15.08 -31.08
CA ASP A 526 -68.13 15.79 -30.24
C ASP A 526 -68.40 15.20 -28.84
N ALA A 527 -68.13 16.06 -27.85
CA ALA A 527 -68.44 15.97 -26.41
C ALA A 527 -67.51 15.20 -25.45
N VAL A 528 -66.17 15.33 -25.49
CA VAL A 528 -65.29 14.85 -24.38
C VAL A 528 -64.03 15.72 -24.14
N ALA A 529 -63.99 16.98 -24.59
CA ALA A 529 -62.82 17.83 -24.38
C ALA A 529 -62.59 18.20 -22.89
N SER A 530 -63.63 18.13 -22.05
CA SER A 530 -63.53 18.39 -20.61
C SER A 530 -62.98 17.19 -19.82
N ASN A 531 -63.52 15.98 -20.06
CA ASN A 531 -63.18 14.82 -19.24
C ASN A 531 -61.76 14.31 -19.47
N THR A 532 -61.21 14.45 -20.69
CA THR A 532 -59.83 14.05 -20.98
C THR A 532 -58.80 14.96 -20.30
N LEU A 533 -59.11 16.25 -20.11
CA LEU A 533 -58.23 17.16 -19.38
C LEU A 533 -58.24 16.87 -17.87
N GLU A 534 -59.39 16.50 -17.31
CA GLU A 534 -59.50 16.07 -15.91
C GLU A 534 -58.83 14.72 -15.64
N THR A 535 -58.91 13.75 -16.56
CA THR A 535 -58.20 12.46 -16.39
C THR A 535 -56.69 12.58 -16.56
N VAL A 536 -56.21 13.55 -17.34
CA VAL A 536 -54.77 13.85 -17.44
C VAL A 536 -54.30 14.62 -16.21
N LYS A 537 -55.11 15.52 -15.65
CA LYS A 537 -54.83 16.21 -14.37
C LYS A 537 -54.83 15.28 -13.16
N SER A 538 -55.60 14.18 -13.18
CA SER A 538 -55.61 13.19 -12.09
C SER A 538 -54.49 12.14 -12.23
N ALA A 539 -53.76 12.13 -13.35
CA ALA A 539 -52.71 11.16 -13.66
C ALA A 539 -51.29 11.77 -13.73
N LEU A 540 -51.20 13.11 -13.79
CA LEU A 540 -50.04 13.90 -13.38
C LEU A 540 -50.07 14.06 -11.86
#